data_AF-A0A920M4H4-F1
#
_entry.id   AF-A0A920M4H4-F1
#
_cell.length_a   1.000
_cell.length_b   1.000
_cell.length_c   1.000
_cell.angle_alpha   90.00
_cell.angle_beta   90.00
_cell.angle_gamma   90.00
#
_symmetry.space_group_name_H-M   'P 1'
#
loop_
_entity.id
_entity.type
_entity.pdbx_description
1 polymer ?
#
loop_
_entity_poly.entity_id
_entity_poly.type
_entity_poly.pdbx_seq_one_letter_code
_entity_poly.pdbx_strand_id
1 'polypeptide(L)'
;MNRTKSFLPNSSNAVVKTFHGFASYFLRIEGHYAGLDRGFSIYDDSDQLRIIKNIFEELDINIKKNNPRVIISEISKAKNLATTSVM
;
A
#
# COMPACT_ATOMS: atom_id res chain seq x y z
N MET A 1 -7.40 -22.08 -2.27
CA MET A 1 -8.65 -22.50 -2.97
C MET A 1 -8.92 -24.00 -2.90
N ASN A 2 -7.91 -24.88 -2.86
CA ASN A 2 -8.15 -26.33 -2.84
C ASN A 2 -8.86 -26.83 -1.58
N ARG A 3 -8.65 -26.19 -0.41
CA ARG A 3 -9.33 -26.55 0.85
C ARG A 3 -10.82 -26.17 0.87
N THR A 4 -11.25 -25.15 0.13
CA THR A 4 -12.64 -24.65 0.16
C THR A 4 -13.53 -25.38 -0.84
N LYS A 5 -12.96 -25.89 -1.94
CA LYS A 5 -13.69 -26.61 -3.00
C LYS A 5 -14.39 -27.88 -2.52
N SER A 6 -13.87 -28.57 -1.50
CA SER A 6 -14.48 -29.80 -0.98
C SER A 6 -15.73 -29.56 -0.13
N PHE A 7 -15.85 -28.39 0.49
CA PHE A 7 -16.96 -28.07 1.41
C PHE A 7 -18.04 -27.20 0.75
N LEU A 8 -17.71 -26.55 -0.36
CA LEU A 8 -18.59 -25.64 -1.05
C LEU A 8 -18.61 -25.98 -2.54
N PRO A 9 -19.29 -27.08 -2.92
CA PRO A 9 -19.30 -27.58 -4.30
C PRO A 9 -19.85 -26.56 -5.32
N ASN A 10 -20.63 -25.57 -4.86
CA ASN A 10 -21.21 -24.51 -5.67
C ASN A 10 -20.67 -23.09 -5.38
N SER A 11 -19.63 -22.92 -4.55
CA SER A 11 -19.09 -21.57 -4.24
C SER A 11 -18.00 -21.11 -5.22
N SER A 12 -18.27 -21.19 -6.53
CA SER A 12 -17.34 -20.73 -7.55
C SER A 12 -16.98 -19.24 -7.45
N ASN A 13 -17.77 -18.45 -6.71
CA ASN A 13 -17.64 -16.98 -6.64
C ASN A 13 -17.11 -16.43 -5.30
N ALA A 14 -16.66 -17.28 -4.36
CA ALA A 14 -16.11 -16.79 -3.09
C ALA A 14 -14.74 -16.12 -3.28
N VAL A 15 -14.61 -14.84 -2.92
CA VAL A 15 -13.34 -14.12 -2.98
C VAL A 15 -12.53 -14.39 -1.71
N VAL A 16 -11.52 -15.24 -1.83
CA VAL A 16 -10.59 -15.55 -0.74
C VAL A 16 -9.23 -14.91 -1.03
N LYS A 17 -8.91 -13.83 -0.32
CA LYS A 17 -7.66 -13.06 -0.45
C LYS A 17 -7.20 -12.56 0.92
N THR A 18 -5.92 -12.25 1.07
CA THR A 18 -5.45 -11.44 2.22
C THR A 18 -6.01 -10.03 2.11
N PHE A 19 -5.95 -9.24 3.19
CA PHE A 19 -6.40 -7.84 3.18
C PHE A 19 -5.78 -7.04 2.01
N HIS A 20 -4.45 -7.08 1.88
CA HIS A 20 -3.74 -6.40 0.78
C HIS A 20 -4.05 -6.99 -0.59
N GLY A 21 -4.18 -8.32 -0.69
CA GLY A 21 -4.55 -8.99 -1.94
C GLY A 21 -5.95 -8.59 -2.40
N PHE A 22 -6.89 -8.43 -1.47
CA PHE A 22 -8.23 -7.93 -1.75
C PHE A 22 -8.21 -6.44 -2.13
N ALA A 23 -7.52 -5.59 -1.37
CA ALA A 23 -7.45 -4.16 -1.64
C ALA A 23 -6.85 -3.87 -3.04
N SER A 24 -5.77 -4.54 -3.40
CA SER A 24 -5.17 -4.44 -4.75
C SER A 24 -6.13 -4.91 -5.84
N TYR A 25 -6.80 -6.06 -5.63
CA TYR A 25 -7.82 -6.55 -6.55
C TYR A 25 -8.97 -5.55 -6.74
N PHE A 26 -9.49 -5.00 -5.65
CA PHE A 26 -10.58 -4.04 -5.66
C PHE A 26 -10.19 -2.74 -6.37
N LEU A 27 -9.02 -2.17 -6.03
CA LEU A 27 -8.53 -0.94 -6.66
C LEU A 27 -8.23 -1.11 -8.15
N ARG A 28 -7.87 -2.31 -8.62
CA ARG A 28 -7.70 -2.57 -10.07
C ARG A 28 -9.02 -2.67 -10.84
N ILE A 29 -10.15 -2.72 -10.15
CA ILE A 29 -11.49 -2.70 -10.76
C ILE A 29 -12.08 -1.29 -10.61
N GLU A 30 -12.14 -0.79 -9.38
CA GLU A 30 -12.89 0.43 -9.03
C GLU A 30 -11.99 1.65 -8.81
N GLY A 31 -10.66 1.50 -8.80
CA GLY A 31 -9.72 2.58 -8.46
C GLY A 31 -9.75 3.78 -9.41
N HIS A 32 -10.30 3.61 -10.61
CA HIS A 32 -10.49 4.69 -11.57
C HIS A 32 -11.41 5.80 -11.03
N TYR A 33 -12.38 5.48 -10.16
CA TYR A 33 -13.20 6.49 -9.46
C TYR A 33 -12.38 7.35 -8.49
N ALA A 34 -11.24 6.85 -8.03
CA ALA A 34 -10.29 7.58 -7.19
C ALA A 34 -9.11 8.17 -8.00
N GLY A 35 -9.18 8.17 -9.33
CA GLY A 35 -8.11 8.66 -10.20
C GLY A 35 -6.89 7.75 -10.31
N LEU A 36 -7.00 6.48 -9.90
CA LEU A 36 -5.92 5.49 -10.03
C LEU A 36 -6.01 4.77 -11.37
N ASP A 37 -4.88 4.70 -12.08
CA ASP A 37 -4.75 3.84 -13.26
C ASP A 37 -4.78 2.36 -12.85
N ARG A 38 -5.43 1.53 -13.67
CA ARG A 38 -5.55 0.09 -13.41
C ARG A 38 -4.19 -0.62 -13.31
N GLY A 39 -3.17 -0.09 -13.97
CA GLY A 39 -1.79 -0.55 -14.01
C GLY A 39 -0.90 -0.01 -12.88
N PHE A 40 -1.46 0.61 -11.83
CA PHE A 40 -0.66 1.17 -10.74
C PHE A 40 0.37 0.18 -10.17
N SER A 41 1.54 0.70 -9.85
CA SER A 41 2.65 -0.01 -9.22
C SER A 41 2.46 -0.05 -7.70
N ILE A 42 2.81 -1.18 -7.09
CA ILE A 42 2.87 -1.33 -5.63
C ILE A 42 4.33 -1.24 -5.24
N TYR A 43 4.69 -0.18 -4.51
CA TYR A 43 6.05 0.05 -4.06
C TYR A 43 6.40 -0.86 -2.88
N ASP A 44 7.56 -1.49 -3.00
CA ASP A 44 8.17 -2.25 -1.91
C ASP A 44 8.94 -1.32 -0.95
N ASP A 45 9.59 -1.91 0.06
CA ASP A 45 10.33 -1.17 1.07
C ASP A 45 11.52 -0.39 0.48
N SER A 46 12.12 -0.88 -0.60
CA SER A 46 13.26 -0.25 -1.25
C SER A 46 12.84 0.98 -2.06
N ASP A 47 11.70 0.90 -2.75
CA ASP A 47 11.08 2.02 -3.46
C ASP A 47 10.66 3.11 -2.47
N GLN A 48 10.04 2.74 -1.35
CA GLN A 48 9.68 3.68 -0.29
C GLN A 48 10.90 4.41 0.24
N LEU A 49 12.00 3.68 0.50
CA LEU A 49 13.25 4.27 0.98
C LEU A 49 13.87 5.23 -0.04
N ARG A 50 13.83 4.89 -1.32
CA ARG A 50 14.33 5.76 -2.40
C ARG A 50 13.55 7.07 -2.45
N ILE A 51 12.23 7.01 -2.38
CA ILE A 51 11.36 8.20 -2.44
C ILE A 51 11.64 9.15 -1.28
N ILE A 52 11.72 8.64 -0.04
CA ILE A 52 11.97 9.50 1.11
C ILE A 52 13.35 10.16 1.04
N LYS A 53 14.38 9.43 0.55
CA LYS A 53 15.71 10.02 0.34
C LYS A 53 15.69 11.13 -0.71
N ASN A 54 15.02 10.92 -1.83
CA ASN A 54 14.90 11.95 -2.87
C ASN A 54 14.19 13.21 -2.33
N ILE A 55 13.11 13.04 -1.56
CA ILE A 55 12.42 14.17 -0.91
C ILE A 55 13.35 14.91 0.05
N PHE A 56 14.18 14.19 0.80
CA PHE A 56 15.15 14.83 1.71
C PHE A 56 16.19 15.64 0.95
N GLU A 57 16.68 15.14 -0.18
CA GLU A 57 17.61 15.86 -1.04
C GLU A 57 16.96 17.13 -1.62
N GLU A 58 15.72 17.03 -2.11
CA GLU A 58 14.97 18.19 -2.66
C GLU A 58 14.69 19.27 -1.61
N LEU A 59 14.53 18.88 -0.34
CA LEU A 59 14.24 19.78 0.78
C LEU A 59 15.47 20.20 1.61
N ASP A 60 16.69 19.82 1.18
CA ASP A 60 17.95 20.02 1.92
C ASP A 60 17.89 19.48 3.38
N ILE A 61 17.19 18.38 3.58
CA ILE A 61 17.07 17.70 4.88
C ILE A 61 18.27 16.76 5.07
N ASN A 62 19.05 17.01 6.11
CA ASN A 62 20.21 16.19 6.43
C ASN A 62 19.81 14.78 6.91
N ILE A 63 20.11 13.75 6.11
CA ILE A 63 19.87 12.32 6.39
C ILE A 63 20.59 11.82 7.65
N LYS A 64 21.74 12.40 8.03
CA LYS A 64 22.44 11.99 9.26
C LYS A 64 21.69 12.39 10.52
N LYS A 65 20.93 13.49 10.45
CA LYS A 65 20.07 13.98 11.54
C LYS A 65 18.67 13.36 11.50
N ASN A 66 18.21 12.95 10.32
CA ASN A 66 16.87 12.42 10.10
C ASN A 66 16.96 11.06 9.39
N ASN A 67 16.59 9.97 10.08
CA ASN A 67 16.66 8.64 9.49
C ASN A 67 15.42 8.38 8.61
N PRO A 68 15.57 8.15 7.29
CA PRO A 68 14.45 7.90 6.38
C PRO A 68 13.55 6.74 6.81
N ARG A 69 14.12 5.68 7.43
CA ARG A 69 13.34 4.53 7.88
C ARG A 69 12.40 4.86 9.04
N VAL A 70 12.79 5.79 9.91
CA VAL A 70 11.94 6.26 11.01
C VAL A 70 10.75 7.01 10.43
N ILE A 71 10.96 7.87 9.44
CA ILE A 71 9.88 8.59 8.76
C ILE A 71 8.90 7.62 8.07
N ILE A 72 9.40 6.60 7.37
CA ILE A 72 8.55 5.57 6.76
C ILE A 72 7.69 4.87 7.82
N SER A 73 8.28 4.54 8.98
CA SER A 73 7.57 3.92 10.09
C SER A 73 6.45 4.82 10.64
N GLU A 74 6.72 6.11 10.85
CA GLU A 74 5.70 7.05 11.33
C GLU A 74 4.58 7.25 10.30
N ILE A 75 4.90 7.33 9.00
CA ILE A 75 3.91 7.36 7.92
C ILE A 75 3.05 6.08 7.93
N SER A 76 3.67 4.91 8.09
CA SER A 76 2.96 3.63 8.16
C SER A 76 2.00 3.59 9.35
N LYS A 77 2.45 4.06 10.52
CA LYS A 77 1.61 4.19 11.72
C LYS A 77 0.42 5.11 11.49
N ALA A 78 0.64 6.28 10.87
CA ALA A 78 -0.44 7.21 10.54
C ALA A 78 -1.46 6.59 9.56
N LYS A 79 -1.00 5.87 8.52
CA LYS A 79 -1.87 5.14 7.58
C LYS A 79 -2.73 4.09 8.28
N ASN A 80 -2.15 3.33 9.21
CA ASN A 80 -2.87 2.32 9.98
C ASN A 80 -3.94 2.92 10.90
N LEU A 81 -3.75 4.17 11.34
CA LEU A 81 -4.73 4.93 12.11
C LEU A 81 -5.73 5.71 11.23
N ALA A 82 -5.63 5.59 9.90
CA ALA A 82 -6.41 6.35 8.92
C ALA A 82 -6.30 7.88 9.12
N THR A 83 -5.16 8.35 9.62
CA THR A 83 -4.88 9.78 9.79
C THR A 83 -4.33 10.35 8.48
N THR A 84 -4.90 11.46 8.02
CA THR A 84 -4.30 12.28 6.95
C THR A 84 -3.65 13.51 7.54
N SER A 85 -2.67 14.07 6.84
CA SER A 85 -2.22 15.43 7.14
C SER A 85 -3.41 16.37 6.98
N VAL A 86 -3.71 17.11 8.03
CA VAL A 86 -4.63 18.25 7.97
C VAL A 86 -3.75 19.45 7.64
N MET A 87 -3.94 20.03 6.45
CA MET A 87 -3.42 21.36 6.15
C MET A 87 -4.33 22.40 6.78
#